data_AF-S4R5X9-F1
#
_entry.id   AF-S4R5X9-F1
#
_cell.length_a   1.000
_cell.length_b   1.000
_cell.length_c   1.000
_cell.angle_alpha   90.00
_cell.angle_beta   90.00
_cell.angle_gamma   90.00
#
_symmetry.space_group_name_H-M   'P 1'
#
loop_
_entity.id
_entity.type
_entity.pdbx_description
1 polymer ?
#
loop_
_entity_poly.entity_id
_entity_poly.type
_entity_poly.pdbx_seq_one_letter_code
_entity_poly.pdbx_strand_id
1 'polypeptide(L)'
;QVHLKAPMILNGVCVIWRGWVDLQRLDGMACLEFDEERARQEDLLAQQAFEEARRRARDFEDRERVHREDLEGRRHPDTSPNSGGMNSADELKLR
;
A
#
# COMPACT_ATOMS: atom_id res chain seq x y z
N GLN A 1 45.96 21.09 -1.76
CA GLN A 1 44.62 20.88 -1.18
C GLN A 1 43.62 20.60 -2.31
N VAL A 2 42.66 19.71 -2.08
CA VAL A 2 41.53 19.42 -2.97
C VAL A 2 40.21 19.70 -2.24
N HIS A 3 39.23 20.25 -2.94
CA HIS A 3 37.89 20.51 -2.40
C HIS A 3 36.88 19.48 -2.90
N LEU A 4 35.98 19.08 -2.02
CA LEU A 4 34.99 18.04 -2.29
C LEU A 4 33.59 18.54 -1.92
N LYS A 5 32.61 18.17 -2.74
CA LYS A 5 31.18 18.41 -2.51
C LYS A 5 30.43 17.13 -2.84
N ALA A 6 29.68 16.59 -1.88
CA ALA A 6 28.92 15.35 -2.06
C ALA A 6 27.48 15.48 -1.51
N PRO A 7 26.45 15.51 -2.38
CA PRO A 7 25.05 15.44 -1.97
C PRO A 7 24.69 14.02 -1.52
N MET A 8 24.11 13.84 -0.33
CA MET A 8 23.75 12.54 0.24
C MET A 8 22.48 12.58 1.11
N ILE A 9 21.92 11.41 1.42
CA ILE A 9 20.82 11.24 2.36
C ILE A 9 21.34 10.39 3.53
N LEU A 10 21.38 10.96 4.74
CA LEU A 10 21.87 10.29 5.95
C LEU A 10 20.71 10.12 6.92
N ASN A 11 20.33 8.87 7.21
CA ASN A 11 19.21 8.55 8.10
C ASN A 11 17.90 9.28 7.73
N GLY A 12 17.66 9.47 6.43
CA GLY A 12 16.49 10.20 5.92
C GLY A 12 16.65 11.73 5.84
N VAL A 13 17.79 12.28 6.26
CA VAL A 13 18.07 13.73 6.17
C VAL A 13 18.88 14.04 4.93
N CYS A 14 18.37 14.91 4.05
CA CYS A 14 19.11 15.41 2.89
C CYS A 14 20.18 16.41 3.33
N VAL A 15 21.43 16.12 2.99
CA VAL A 15 22.58 16.97 3.32
C VAL A 15 23.56 17.06 2.16
N ILE A 16 24.32 18.15 2.14
CA ILE A 16 25.49 18.33 1.30
C ILE A 16 26.71 18.28 2.21
N TRP A 17 27.56 17.28 1.99
CA TRP A 17 28.89 17.24 2.60
C TRP A 17 29.84 18.13 1.82
N ARG A 18 30.50 19.05 2.50
CA ARG A 18 31.52 19.93 1.92
C ARG A 18 32.77 19.89 2.77
N GLY A 19 33.91 19.75 2.10
CA GLY A 19 35.17 19.71 2.80
C GLY A 19 36.36 19.86 1.88
N TRP A 20 37.52 19.75 2.47
CA TRP A 20 38.79 19.78 1.76
C TRP A 20 39.76 18.78 2.37
N VAL A 21 40.73 18.35 1.56
CA VAL A 21 41.80 17.45 1.98
C VAL A 21 43.15 17.99 1.50
N ASP A 22 44.15 18.01 2.36
CA ASP A 22 45.55 18.27 2.01
C ASP A 22 46.15 17.05 1.29
N LEU A 23 46.79 17.26 0.14
CA LEU A 23 47.29 16.15 -0.68
C LEU A 23 48.60 15.54 -0.17
N GLN A 24 49.34 16.25 0.68
CA GLN A 24 50.59 15.77 1.27
C GLN A 24 50.36 15.13 2.63
N ARG A 25 49.56 15.78 3.48
CA ARG A 25 49.27 15.32 4.85
C ARG A 25 48.10 14.34 4.91
N LEU A 26 47.28 14.28 3.85
CA LEU A 26 46.09 13.44 3.75
C LEU A 26 45.07 13.68 4.88
N ASP A 27 45.10 14.88 5.47
CA ASP A 27 44.14 15.33 6.48
C ASP A 27 43.28 16.46 5.93
N GLY A 28 42.23 16.81 6.64
CA GLY A 28 41.28 17.80 6.16
C GLY A 28 40.17 18.07 7.16
N MET A 29 39.25 18.95 6.74
CA MET A 29 38.06 19.29 7.51
C MET A 29 36.85 19.30 6.59
N ALA A 30 35.70 18.98 7.16
CA ALA A 30 34.44 19.01 6.45
C ALA A 30 33.28 19.33 7.38
N CYS A 31 32.21 19.84 6.81
CA CYS A 31 30.93 20.06 7.47
C CYS A 31 29.78 19.47 6.64
N LEU A 32 28.64 19.28 7.31
CA LEU A 32 27.39 18.91 6.68
C LEU A 32 26.48 20.14 6.66
N GLU A 33 25.92 20.42 5.49
CA GLU A 33 24.92 21.47 5.28
C GLU A 33 23.57 20.81 4.99
N PHE A 34 22.49 21.31 5.56
CA PHE A 34 21.15 20.84 5.24
C PHE A 34 20.77 21.28 3.82
N ASP A 35 20.20 20.35 3.05
CA ASP A 35 19.77 20.59 1.67
C ASP A 35 18.23 20.69 1.61
N GLU A 36 17.71 21.88 1.86
CA GLU A 36 16.25 22.10 1.98
C GLU A 36 15.51 21.82 0.66
N GLU A 37 16.10 22.23 -0.47
CA GLU A 37 15.48 22.01 -1.78
C GLU A 37 15.32 20.52 -2.06
N ARG A 38 16.37 19.75 -1.83
CA ARG A 38 16.37 18.32 -2.05
C ARG A 38 15.54 17.57 -1.01
N ALA A 39 15.56 18.01 0.25
CA ALA A 39 14.67 17.49 1.28
C ALA A 39 13.20 17.60 0.87
N ARG A 40 12.79 18.75 0.32
CA ARG A 40 11.42 18.96 -0.15
C ARG A 40 11.06 18.04 -1.32
N GLN A 41 11.98 17.84 -2.26
CA GLN A 41 11.76 16.94 -3.40
C GLN A 41 11.64 15.48 -2.95
N GLU A 42 12.54 15.03 -2.07
CA GLU A 42 12.51 13.67 -1.51
C GLU A 42 11.25 13.45 -0.66
N ASP A 43 10.79 14.44 0.11
CA ASP A 43 9.54 14.36 0.88
C ASP A 43 8.33 14.16 -0.04
N LEU A 44 8.26 14.87 -1.17
CA LEU A 44 7.19 14.69 -2.16
C LEU A 44 7.21 13.28 -2.76
N LEU A 45 8.40 12.78 -3.12
CA LEU A 45 8.55 11.42 -3.65
C LEU A 45 8.18 10.36 -2.60
N ALA A 46 8.56 10.56 -1.35
CA ALA A 46 8.22 9.67 -0.24
C ALA A 46 6.71 9.65 0.01
N GLN A 47 6.05 10.82 -0.04
CA GLN A 47 4.59 10.91 0.07
C GLN A 47 3.88 10.16 -1.06
N GLN A 48 4.32 10.36 -2.31
CA GLN A 48 3.77 9.64 -3.46
C GLN A 48 3.93 8.13 -3.31
N ALA A 49 5.14 7.66 -2.98
CA ALA A 49 5.41 6.24 -2.78
C ALA A 49 4.55 5.66 -1.65
N PHE A 50 4.35 6.41 -0.56
CA PHE A 50 3.51 6.01 0.56
C PHE A 50 2.03 5.92 0.15
N GLU A 51 1.50 6.92 -0.55
CA GLU A 51 0.12 6.93 -1.01
C GLU A 51 -0.17 5.79 -1.99
N GLU A 52 0.75 5.53 -2.91
CA GLU A 52 0.65 4.40 -3.83
C GLU A 52 0.66 3.07 -3.09
N ALA A 53 1.57 2.89 -2.13
CA ALA A 53 1.63 1.68 -1.31
C ALA A 53 0.32 1.50 -0.52
N ARG A 54 -0.21 2.58 0.06
CA ARG A 54 -1.50 2.59 0.77
C ARG A 54 -2.66 2.23 -0.14
N ARG A 55 -2.69 2.75 -1.37
CA ARG A 55 -3.72 2.43 -2.36
C ARG A 55 -3.65 0.95 -2.75
N ARG A 56 -2.46 0.45 -3.05
CA ARG A 56 -2.24 -0.97 -3.38
C ARG A 56 -2.68 -1.90 -2.25
N ALA A 57 -2.42 -1.54 -1.00
CA ALA A 57 -2.88 -2.31 0.16
C ALA A 57 -4.41 -2.38 0.24
N ARG A 58 -5.10 -1.24 0.07
CA ARG A 58 -6.57 -1.18 0.07
C ARG A 58 -7.19 -1.97 -1.07
N ASP A 59 -6.68 -1.80 -2.28
CA ASP A 59 -7.17 -2.52 -3.46
C ASP A 59 -7.04 -4.04 -3.27
N PHE A 60 -6.02 -4.50 -2.54
CA PHE A 60 -5.84 -5.90 -2.20
C PHE A 60 -6.87 -6.37 -1.18
N GLU A 61 -7.07 -5.63 -0.08
CA GLU A 61 -8.07 -5.92 0.95
C GLU A 61 -9.50 -5.98 0.36
N ASP A 62 -9.84 -5.04 -0.53
CA ASP A 62 -11.15 -4.99 -1.18
C ASP A 62 -11.37 -6.21 -2.10
N ARG A 63 -10.34 -6.62 -2.86
CA ARG A 63 -10.43 -7.82 -3.71
C ARG A 63 -10.58 -9.09 -2.89
N GLU A 64 -9.85 -9.20 -1.78
CA GLU A 64 -9.98 -10.34 -0.87
C GLU A 64 -11.40 -10.42 -0.30
N ARG A 65 -11.96 -9.27 0.09
CA ARG A 65 -13.33 -9.19 0.59
C ARG A 65 -14.34 -9.62 -0.47
N VAL A 66 -14.28 -9.08 -1.69
CA VAL A 66 -15.18 -9.46 -2.79
C VAL A 66 -15.05 -10.95 -3.11
N HIS A 67 -13.82 -11.48 -3.16
CA HIS A 67 -13.59 -12.89 -3.41
C HIS A 67 -14.23 -13.79 -2.34
N ARG A 68 -14.15 -13.40 -1.06
CA ARG A 68 -14.83 -14.10 0.04
C ARG A 68 -16.35 -14.02 -0.09
N GLU A 69 -16.90 -12.84 -0.35
CA GLU A 69 -18.33 -12.63 -0.53
C GLU A 69 -18.87 -13.46 -1.71
N ASP A 70 -18.14 -13.56 -2.82
CA ASP A 70 -18.49 -14.41 -3.97
C ASP A 70 -18.50 -15.91 -3.61
N LEU A 71 -17.52 -16.37 -2.81
CA LEU A 71 -17.47 -17.76 -2.33
C LEU A 71 -18.59 -18.08 -1.33
N GLU A 72 -19.02 -17.11 -0.53
CA GLU A 72 -20.14 -17.26 0.41
C GLU A 72 -21.49 -17.20 -0.33
N GLY A 73 -21.64 -16.30 -1.31
CA GLY A 73 -22.83 -16.22 -2.17
C GLY A 73 -23.03 -17.47 -3.02
N ARG A 74 -21.94 -18.08 -3.51
CA ARG A 74 -21.99 -19.37 -4.24
C ARG A 74 -22.28 -20.58 -3.36
N ARG A 75 -22.10 -20.50 -2.03
CA ARG A 75 -22.51 -21.55 -1.08
C ARG A 75 -24.00 -21.52 -0.76
N HIS A 76 -24.74 -20.53 -1.26
CA HIS A 76 -26.20 -20.51 -1.25
C HIS A 76 -26.78 -20.68 -2.66
N PRO A 77 -26.55 -21.81 -3.37
CA PRO A 77 -27.38 -22.15 -4.52
C PRO A 77 -28.74 -22.58 -3.96
N ASP A 78 -29.77 -21.81 -4.31
CA ASP A 78 -31.19 -22.13 -4.24
C ASP A 78 -31.55 -23.47 -3.60
N THR A 79 -31.79 -23.47 -2.28
CA THR A 79 -32.63 -24.51 -1.67
C THR A 79 -34.09 -24.16 -1.95
N SER A 80 -34.52 -24.35 -3.20
CA SER A 80 -35.94 -24.44 -3.54
C SER A 80 -36.27 -25.89 -3.89
N PRO A 81 -36.94 -26.66 -3.02
CA PRO A 81 -37.57 -27.89 -3.43
C PRO A 81 -38.93 -27.54 -4.06
N ASN A 82 -39.00 -27.67 -5.38
CA ASN A 82 -40.28 -27.72 -6.08
C ASN A 82 -40.96 -29.08 -5.87
N SER A 83 -42.29 -29.06 -5.85
CA SER A 83 -43.25 -30.12 -6.21
C SER A 83 -43.75 -31.13 -5.15
N GLY A 84 -45.09 -31.15 -4.98
CA GLY A 84 -45.85 -32.40 -4.82
C GLY A 84 -46.66 -32.53 -3.53
N GLY A 85 -47.89 -32.04 -3.51
CA GLY A 85 -48.84 -32.30 -2.42
C GLY A 85 -50.28 -31.94 -2.79
N MET A 86 -50.87 -32.68 -3.73
CA MET A 86 -52.33 -32.75 -3.92
C MET A 86 -53.00 -33.01 -2.58
N ASN A 87 -54.03 -32.25 -2.21
CA ASN A 87 -55.10 -32.61 -1.26
C ASN A 87 -56.21 -31.55 -1.27
N SER A 88 -57.03 -31.51 -2.34
CA SER A 88 -58.34 -30.86 -2.28
C SER A 88 -59.25 -31.49 -3.32
N ALA A 89 -59.68 -32.72 -3.04
CA ALA A 89 -60.84 -33.37 -3.64
C ALA A 89 -60.98 -34.73 -2.96
N ASP A 90 -61.73 -34.79 -1.87
CA ASP A 90 -62.53 -35.96 -1.53
C ASP A 90 -63.66 -35.51 -0.60
N GLU A 91 -64.60 -34.86 -1.27
CA GLU A 91 -65.99 -34.73 -0.89
C GLU A 91 -66.58 -36.15 -0.71
N LEU A 92 -66.82 -36.59 0.53
CA LEU A 92 -67.68 -37.75 0.75
C LEU A 92 -68.40 -37.69 2.11
N LYS A 93 -69.74 -37.62 1.97
CA LYS A 93 -70.80 -38.11 2.87
C LYS A 93 -71.28 -37.18 3.98
N LEU A 94 -72.19 -36.28 3.57
CA LEU A 94 -73.41 -36.06 4.33
C LEU A 94 -74.40 -37.18 3.97
N ARG A 95 -74.66 -38.08 4.91
CA ARG A 95 -75.83 -38.98 4.94
C ARG A 95 -76.31 -39.06 6.38
#